data_AF-A0A2V9LBE0-F1
#
_entry.id   AF-A0A2V9LBE0-F1
#
_cell.length_a   1.000
_cell.length_b   1.000
_cell.length_c   1.000
_cell.angle_alpha   90.00
_cell.angle_beta   90.00
_cell.angle_gamma   90.00
#
_symmetry.space_group_name_H-M   'P 1'
#
loop_
_entity.id
_entity.type
_entity.pdbx_description
1 polymer ?
#
loop_
_entity_poly.entity_id
_entity_poly.type
_entity_poly.pdbx_seq_one_letter_code
_entity_poly.pdbx_strand_id
1 'polypeptide(L)'
;MPGIADITVPELQTRVRRFARRYVNDWNEWIAVGDDNRPAKFGEILRRWQACRPNRMRRTQAEQAHGAPYLEDLIAQSNEFVRALQTFDIRVRASFTIQMEESLEGLWQLFRHLSYHGRVRNGLAGVVGISKSVILLTEGRVGPAFDRKVRGHLKIQEPQDCAQWINALRTVSKDIEAFEDRNCCTLQDAMPREFAGLRSGRIYDMALGPSA
;
A
#
# COMPACT_ATOMS: atom_id res chain seq x y z
N MET A 1 -11.58 -17.34 -6.24
CA MET A 1 -11.78 -15.95 -5.76
C MET A 1 -11.00 -15.05 -6.72
N PRO A 2 -11.49 -13.89 -7.14
CA PRO A 2 -10.83 -13.17 -8.22
C PRO A 2 -9.70 -12.28 -7.67
N GLY A 3 -8.53 -12.40 -8.29
CA GLY A 3 -7.28 -11.81 -7.85
C GLY A 3 -6.14 -12.66 -8.42
N ILE A 4 -5.47 -13.41 -7.53
CA ILE A 4 -4.49 -14.44 -7.85
C ILE A 4 -4.91 -15.85 -7.43
N ALA A 5 -5.97 -16.05 -6.63
CA ALA A 5 -6.29 -17.38 -6.07
C ALA A 5 -6.32 -18.52 -7.11
N ASP A 6 -6.84 -18.24 -8.30
CA ASP A 6 -7.07 -19.26 -9.34
C ASP A 6 -5.93 -19.37 -10.38
N ILE A 7 -4.81 -18.65 -10.19
CA ILE A 7 -3.69 -18.63 -11.14
C ILE A 7 -2.54 -19.55 -10.72
N THR A 8 -1.71 -19.92 -11.69
CA THR A 8 -0.49 -20.71 -11.50
C THR A 8 0.71 -19.84 -11.15
N VAL A 9 1.77 -20.45 -10.60
CA VAL A 9 3.05 -19.74 -10.33
C VAL A 9 3.61 -19.02 -11.58
N PRO A 10 3.70 -19.63 -12.79
CA PRO A 10 4.18 -18.91 -13.98
C PRO A 10 3.33 -17.69 -14.37
N GLU A 11 2.01 -17.76 -14.17
CA GLU A 11 1.11 -16.63 -14.40
C GLU A 11 1.33 -15.51 -13.40
N LEU A 12 1.50 -15.83 -12.10
CA LEU A 12 1.87 -14.85 -11.08
C LEU A 12 3.17 -14.15 -11.45
N GLN A 13 4.22 -14.91 -11.79
CA GLN A 13 5.51 -14.35 -12.17
C GLN A 13 5.41 -13.46 -13.41
N THR A 14 4.59 -13.83 -14.38
CA THR A 14 4.35 -13.02 -15.59
C THR A 14 3.67 -11.70 -15.22
N ARG A 15 2.66 -11.73 -14.34
CA ARG A 15 1.97 -10.51 -13.88
C ARG A 15 2.94 -9.58 -13.14
N VAL A 16 3.74 -10.12 -12.23
CA VAL A 16 4.71 -9.30 -11.49
C VAL A 16 5.76 -8.69 -12.42
N ARG A 17 6.31 -9.45 -13.37
CA ARG A 17 7.30 -8.91 -14.33
C ARG A 17 6.73 -7.83 -15.26
N ARG A 18 5.42 -7.88 -15.52
CA ARG A 18 4.70 -6.86 -16.32
C ARG A 18 4.37 -5.62 -15.52
N PHE A 19 4.55 -5.61 -14.21
CA PHE A 19 4.31 -4.43 -13.38
C PHE A 19 5.11 -3.25 -13.90
N ALA A 20 4.47 -2.09 -14.00
CA ALA A 20 5.05 -0.96 -14.72
C ALA A 20 6.37 -0.50 -14.08
N ARG A 21 7.46 -0.55 -14.87
CA ARG A 21 8.85 -0.29 -14.44
C ARG A 21 9.03 1.00 -13.65
N ARG A 22 8.30 2.06 -13.99
CA ARG A 22 8.34 3.33 -13.24
C ARG A 22 8.04 3.15 -11.75
N TYR A 23 7.06 2.31 -11.39
CA TYR A 23 6.70 2.05 -9.99
C TYR A 23 7.73 1.17 -9.28
N VAL A 24 8.46 0.34 -10.02
CA VAL A 24 9.60 -0.43 -9.49
C VAL A 24 10.76 0.50 -9.20
N ASN A 25 11.07 1.43 -10.11
CA ASN A 25 12.12 2.43 -9.90
C ASN A 25 11.78 3.34 -8.71
N ASP A 26 10.54 3.83 -8.63
CA ASP A 26 10.07 4.62 -7.49
C ASP A 26 10.21 3.86 -6.16
N TRP A 27 9.93 2.56 -6.17
CA TRP A 27 10.11 1.71 -5.00
C TRP A 27 11.58 1.57 -4.61
N ASN A 28 12.47 1.35 -5.57
CA ASN A 28 13.90 1.24 -5.29
C ASN A 28 14.48 2.56 -4.77
N GLU A 29 14.06 3.70 -5.33
CA GLU A 29 14.39 5.03 -4.80
C GLU A 29 13.90 5.20 -3.36
N TRP A 30 12.70 4.72 -3.04
CA TRP A 30 12.15 4.77 -1.69
C TRP A 30 12.96 3.94 -0.69
N ILE A 31 13.29 2.69 -1.03
CA ILE A 31 14.04 1.81 -0.12
C ILE A 31 15.47 2.31 0.10
N ALA A 32 16.06 2.99 -0.90
CA ALA A 32 17.40 3.54 -0.80
C ALA A 32 17.48 4.92 -0.10
N VAL A 33 16.35 5.55 0.23
CA VAL A 33 16.36 6.89 0.83
C VAL A 33 16.78 6.84 2.30
N GLY A 34 17.74 7.69 2.67
CA GLY A 34 18.07 7.93 4.08
C GLY A 34 16.97 8.72 4.80
N ASP A 35 16.93 8.61 6.13
CA ASP A 35 15.84 9.17 6.95
C ASP A 35 15.67 10.68 6.79
N ASP A 36 16.77 11.44 6.67
CA ASP A 36 16.74 12.90 6.49
C ASP A 36 15.98 13.37 5.24
N ASN A 37 15.95 12.54 4.18
CA ASN A 37 15.30 12.87 2.91
C ASN A 37 13.95 12.16 2.72
N ARG A 38 13.55 11.36 3.70
CA ARG A 38 12.38 10.48 3.62
C ARG A 38 11.06 11.24 3.41
N PRO A 39 10.78 12.37 4.09
CA PRO A 39 9.55 13.15 3.88
C PRO A 39 9.44 13.73 2.47
N ALA A 40 10.53 14.29 1.95
CA ALA A 40 10.57 14.85 0.59
C ALA A 40 10.35 13.75 -0.46
N LYS A 41 11.07 12.63 -0.35
CA LYS A 41 10.95 11.51 -1.29
C LYS A 41 9.58 10.83 -1.21
N PHE A 42 9.02 10.67 -0.01
CA PHE A 42 7.66 10.18 0.20
C PHE A 42 6.64 11.05 -0.55
N GLY A 43 6.74 12.37 -0.37
CA GLY A 43 5.90 13.34 -1.07
C GLY A 43 6.02 13.25 -2.59
N GLU A 44 7.25 13.19 -3.09
CA GLU A 44 7.55 13.08 -4.53
C GLU A 44 6.92 11.82 -5.15
N ILE A 45 7.16 10.65 -4.57
CA ILE A 45 6.65 9.36 -5.08
C ILE A 45 5.13 9.35 -5.10
N LEU A 46 4.48 9.74 -3.99
CA LEU A 46 3.02 9.74 -3.92
C LEU A 46 2.38 10.72 -4.89
N ARG A 47 3.04 11.84 -5.21
CA ARG A 47 2.61 12.75 -6.29
C ARG A 47 2.73 12.10 -7.67
N ARG A 48 3.87 11.45 -7.98
CA ARG A 48 4.05 10.68 -9.23
C ARG A 48 2.97 9.60 -9.36
N TRP A 49 2.62 8.95 -8.26
CA TRP A 49 1.57 7.93 -8.18
C TRP A 49 0.15 8.50 -8.12
N GLN A 50 0.00 9.82 -8.12
CA GLN A 50 -1.28 10.53 -8.07
C GLN A 50 -2.14 10.14 -6.86
N ALA A 51 -1.52 9.86 -5.72
CA ALA A 51 -2.13 9.28 -4.52
C ALA A 51 -3.37 10.03 -4.00
N CYS A 52 -3.37 11.37 -4.08
CA CYS A 52 -4.44 12.20 -3.52
C CYS A 52 -5.39 12.79 -4.57
N ARG A 53 -5.30 12.46 -5.86
CA ARG A 53 -6.15 13.11 -6.88
C ARG A 53 -7.65 12.91 -6.60
N PRO A 54 -8.50 13.93 -6.86
CA PRO A 54 -8.16 15.25 -7.40
C PRO A 54 -7.70 16.27 -6.33
N ASN A 55 -7.62 15.88 -5.07
CA ASN A 55 -7.24 16.77 -3.97
C ASN A 55 -5.74 17.10 -4.00
N ARG A 56 -5.38 18.24 -3.42
CA ARG A 56 -4.00 18.67 -3.24
C ARG A 56 -3.38 17.92 -2.05
N MET A 57 -2.35 17.14 -2.35
CA MET A 57 -1.53 16.47 -1.34
C MET A 57 -0.70 17.49 -0.55
N ARG A 58 -0.51 17.24 0.75
CA ARG A 58 0.40 17.97 1.64
C ARG A 58 1.85 17.96 1.12
N ARG A 59 2.64 18.86 1.69
CA ARG A 59 3.99 19.26 1.34
C ARG A 59 4.86 19.22 2.60
N THR A 60 6.16 19.21 2.39
CA THR A 60 7.12 19.35 3.49
C THR A 60 7.03 20.74 4.09
N GLN A 61 7.53 20.89 5.31
CA GLN A 61 7.64 22.22 5.92
C GLN A 61 8.52 23.15 5.07
N ALA A 62 9.60 22.64 4.48
CA ALA A 62 10.51 23.42 3.63
C ALA A 62 9.81 23.97 2.36
N GLU A 63 8.78 23.29 1.85
CA GLU A 63 7.99 23.73 0.70
C GLU A 63 6.98 24.85 1.06
N GLN A 64 6.68 25.08 2.36
CA GLN A 64 5.80 26.14 2.93
C GLN A 64 4.47 26.43 2.18
N ALA A 65 3.87 25.43 1.53
CA ALA A 65 2.70 25.65 0.67
C ALA A 65 1.35 25.71 1.42
N HIS A 66 1.32 25.33 2.70
CA HIS A 66 0.11 25.28 3.54
C HIS A 66 0.49 25.26 5.04
N GLY A 67 -0.50 25.39 5.92
CA GLY A 67 -0.30 25.20 7.36
C GLY A 67 -0.15 23.73 7.77
N ALA A 68 0.40 23.51 8.96
CA ALA A 68 0.58 22.19 9.56
C ALA A 68 -0.74 21.36 9.58
N PRO A 69 -0.67 20.01 9.65
CA PRO A 69 0.55 19.19 9.63
C PRO A 69 1.26 19.20 8.26
N TYR A 70 2.57 18.99 8.26
CA TYR A 70 3.41 18.74 7.09
C TYR A 70 3.64 17.25 6.90
N LEU A 71 4.33 16.85 5.82
CA LEU A 71 4.64 15.45 5.56
C LEU A 71 5.53 14.83 6.65
N GLU A 72 6.46 15.61 7.20
CA GLU A 72 7.30 15.24 8.33
C GLU A 72 6.43 14.85 9.54
N ASP A 73 5.43 15.68 9.87
CA ASP A 73 4.54 15.46 11.01
C ASP A 73 3.74 14.16 10.84
N LEU A 74 3.21 13.92 9.64
CA LEU A 74 2.46 12.70 9.34
C LEU A 74 3.35 11.46 9.40
N ILE A 75 4.59 11.54 8.90
CA ILE A 75 5.53 10.40 8.97
C ILE A 75 5.93 10.15 10.43
N ALA A 76 6.28 11.18 11.17
CA ALA A 76 6.67 11.07 12.58
C ALA A 76 5.57 10.44 13.43
N GLN A 77 4.31 10.88 13.27
CA GLN A 77 3.15 10.31 13.96
C GLN A 77 2.86 8.87 13.52
N SER A 78 3.18 8.50 12.27
CA SER A 78 2.93 7.13 11.79
C SER A 78 3.87 6.09 12.39
N ASN A 79 5.02 6.50 12.94
CA ASN A 79 6.09 5.60 13.36
C ASN A 79 5.63 4.58 14.41
N GLU A 80 4.76 4.96 15.34
CA GLU A 80 4.25 4.04 16.35
C GLU A 80 3.43 2.90 15.74
N PHE A 81 2.54 3.24 14.79
CA PHE A 81 1.69 2.26 14.11
C PHE A 81 2.50 1.39 13.13
N VAL A 82 3.45 1.99 12.41
CA VAL A 82 4.36 1.26 11.51
C VAL A 82 5.22 0.26 12.30
N ARG A 83 5.71 0.65 13.48
CA ARG A 83 6.47 -0.22 14.37
C ARG A 83 5.61 -1.36 14.91
N ALA A 84 4.37 -1.08 15.30
CA ALA A 84 3.43 -2.12 15.72
C ALA A 84 3.21 -3.16 14.61
N LEU A 85 3.17 -2.73 13.34
CA LEU A 85 3.01 -3.58 12.16
C LEU A 85 4.32 -4.22 11.65
N GLN A 86 5.43 -4.21 12.40
CA GLN A 86 6.71 -4.76 11.95
C GLN A 86 6.66 -6.26 11.63
N THR A 87 5.84 -7.01 12.38
CA THR A 87 5.62 -8.46 12.19
C THR A 87 4.36 -8.77 11.40
N PHE A 88 3.64 -7.75 10.91
CA PHE A 88 2.42 -7.96 10.14
C PHE A 88 2.75 -8.65 8.81
N ASP A 89 2.10 -9.79 8.58
CA ASP A 89 2.14 -10.51 7.32
C ASP A 89 0.70 -10.71 6.82
N ILE A 90 0.36 -10.07 5.69
CA ILE A 90 -0.99 -10.13 5.12
C ILE A 90 -1.43 -11.53 4.70
N ARG A 91 -0.48 -12.46 4.49
CA ARG A 91 -0.80 -13.86 4.19
C ARG A 91 -1.40 -14.58 5.38
N VAL A 92 -0.98 -14.19 6.58
CA VAL A 92 -1.30 -14.90 7.81
C VAL A 92 -2.54 -14.27 8.43
N ARG A 93 -3.66 -15.00 8.43
CA ARG A 93 -4.93 -14.54 9.03
C ARG A 93 -4.77 -14.11 10.50
N ALA A 94 -3.88 -14.79 11.24
CA ALA A 94 -3.57 -14.46 12.63
C ALA A 94 -2.85 -13.10 12.81
N SER A 95 -2.30 -12.50 11.75
CA SER A 95 -1.72 -11.15 11.79
C SER A 95 -2.76 -10.05 12.04
N PHE A 96 -4.05 -10.33 11.84
CA PHE A 96 -5.12 -9.38 12.10
C PHE A 96 -5.63 -9.49 13.55
N THR A 97 -4.71 -9.28 14.50
CA THR A 97 -5.05 -9.15 15.93
C THR A 97 -5.67 -7.77 16.21
N ILE A 98 -6.30 -7.61 17.37
CA ILE A 98 -6.88 -6.33 17.81
C ILE A 98 -5.84 -5.20 17.70
N GLN A 99 -4.64 -5.42 18.25
CA GLN A 99 -3.55 -4.43 18.22
C GLN A 99 -3.12 -4.04 16.79
N MET A 100 -3.10 -5.01 15.87
CA MET A 100 -2.72 -4.75 14.48
C MET A 100 -3.82 -4.00 13.74
N GLU A 101 -5.09 -4.30 14.01
CA GLU A 101 -6.23 -3.56 13.47
C GLU A 101 -6.30 -2.13 14.01
N GLU A 102 -6.06 -1.92 15.31
CA GLU A 102 -5.92 -0.58 15.91
C GLU A 102 -4.78 0.22 15.25
N SER A 103 -3.67 -0.44 14.93
CA SER A 103 -2.54 0.19 14.24
C SER A 103 -2.89 0.57 12.79
N LEU A 104 -3.61 -0.31 12.08
CA LEU A 104 -4.14 0.01 10.75
C LEU A 104 -5.13 1.19 10.82
N GLU A 105 -6.00 1.22 11.83
CA GLU A 105 -6.91 2.33 12.06
C GLU A 105 -6.17 3.64 12.33
N GLY A 106 -5.13 3.63 13.16
CA GLY A 106 -4.27 4.79 13.38
C GLY A 106 -3.67 5.32 12.08
N LEU A 107 -3.13 4.43 11.24
CA LEU A 107 -2.62 4.82 9.91
C LEU A 107 -3.72 5.37 8.99
N TRP A 108 -4.92 4.81 9.02
CA TRP A 108 -6.06 5.32 8.26
C TRP A 108 -6.44 6.74 8.69
N GLN A 109 -6.61 6.96 10.00
CA GLN A 109 -6.99 8.26 10.55
C GLN A 109 -5.90 9.31 10.35
N LEU A 110 -4.64 8.91 10.33
CA LEU A 110 -3.54 9.82 10.03
C LEU A 110 -3.49 10.17 8.54
N PHE A 111 -3.48 9.18 7.65
CA PHE A 111 -3.28 9.40 6.22
C PHE A 111 -4.51 9.90 5.47
N ARG A 112 -5.70 9.92 6.06
CA ARG A 112 -6.81 10.72 5.50
C ARG A 112 -6.44 12.21 5.43
N HIS A 113 -5.53 12.69 6.29
CA HIS A 113 -5.03 14.07 6.26
C HIS A 113 -3.86 14.27 5.30
N LEU A 114 -3.46 13.26 4.52
CA LEU A 114 -2.40 13.38 3.51
C LEU A 114 -2.71 14.44 2.44
N SER A 115 -3.99 14.75 2.21
CA SER A 115 -4.42 15.92 1.45
C SER A 115 -5.15 16.91 2.34
N TYR A 116 -5.10 18.18 1.96
CA TYR A 116 -5.57 19.29 2.78
C TYR A 116 -6.55 20.23 2.06
N HIS A 117 -6.74 20.06 0.75
CA HIS A 117 -7.59 20.95 -0.04
C HIS A 117 -8.14 20.25 -1.28
N GLY A 118 -9.43 20.43 -1.55
CA GLY A 118 -10.10 19.94 -2.76
C GLY A 118 -11.60 19.77 -2.56
N ARG A 119 -12.33 19.61 -3.67
CA ARG A 119 -13.80 19.53 -3.67
C ARG A 119 -14.34 18.16 -3.24
N VAL A 120 -13.49 17.14 -3.19
CA VAL A 120 -13.87 15.76 -2.89
C VAL A 120 -13.49 15.44 -1.45
N ARG A 121 -14.39 14.76 -0.71
CA ARG A 121 -14.14 14.31 0.67
C ARG A 121 -13.65 15.43 1.60
N ASN A 122 -14.14 16.66 1.41
CA ASN A 122 -13.71 17.84 2.19
C ASN A 122 -12.18 18.04 2.18
N GLY A 123 -11.53 17.74 1.05
CA GLY A 123 -10.08 17.86 0.90
C GLY A 123 -9.27 16.69 1.46
N LEU A 124 -9.90 15.67 2.06
CA LEU A 124 -9.24 14.51 2.64
C LEU A 124 -8.86 13.45 1.59
N ALA A 125 -7.82 12.68 1.90
CA ALA A 125 -7.33 11.63 1.03
C ALA A 125 -8.31 10.45 1.04
N GLY A 126 -8.38 9.75 -0.09
CA GLY A 126 -9.13 8.51 -0.21
C GLY A 126 -8.30 7.29 0.12
N VAL A 127 -8.95 6.13 0.11
CA VAL A 127 -8.31 4.82 0.27
C VAL A 127 -7.11 4.61 -0.65
N VAL A 128 -7.12 5.14 -1.88
CA VAL A 128 -5.96 5.04 -2.80
C VAL A 128 -4.74 5.76 -2.23
N GLY A 129 -4.93 6.96 -1.65
CA GLY A 129 -3.85 7.74 -1.07
C GLY A 129 -3.35 7.14 0.24
N ILE A 130 -4.29 6.68 1.07
CA ILE A 130 -4.01 6.00 2.34
C ILE A 130 -3.23 4.70 2.08
N SER A 131 -3.74 3.79 1.26
CA SER A 131 -3.10 2.50 0.99
C SER A 131 -1.72 2.62 0.34
N LYS A 132 -1.51 3.56 -0.60
CA LYS A 132 -0.17 3.84 -1.15
C LYS A 132 0.82 4.33 -0.11
N SER A 133 0.37 5.19 0.80
CA SER A 133 1.19 5.69 1.91
C SER A 133 1.60 4.57 2.85
N VAL A 134 0.62 3.73 3.22
CA VAL A 134 0.83 2.58 4.09
C VAL A 134 1.77 1.56 3.47
N ILE A 135 1.65 1.27 2.17
CA ILE A 135 2.59 0.37 1.46
C ILE A 135 4.03 0.88 1.53
N LEU A 136 4.26 2.18 1.30
CA LEU A 136 5.60 2.75 1.36
C LEU A 136 6.17 2.65 2.78
N LEU A 137 5.43 3.15 3.77
CA LEU A 137 5.95 3.23 5.15
C LEU A 137 6.07 1.87 5.83
N THR A 138 5.23 0.91 5.45
CA THR A 138 5.37 -0.49 5.93
C THR A 138 6.29 -1.33 5.04
N GLU A 139 6.98 -0.73 4.07
CA GLU A 139 7.90 -1.41 3.14
C GLU A 139 7.26 -2.66 2.51
N GLY A 140 5.96 -2.56 2.21
CA GLY A 140 5.20 -3.57 1.49
C GLY A 140 4.65 -4.69 2.37
N ARG A 141 4.78 -4.62 3.70
CA ARG A 141 4.15 -5.56 4.63
C ARG A 141 2.62 -5.47 4.52
N VAL A 142 2.09 -4.25 4.48
CA VAL A 142 0.67 -3.97 4.26
C VAL A 142 0.46 -3.47 2.83
N GLY A 143 -0.49 -4.05 2.12
CA GLY A 143 -0.86 -3.70 0.74
C GLY A 143 -2.10 -4.48 0.31
N PRO A 144 -2.59 -4.34 -0.93
CA PRO A 144 -2.07 -3.54 -2.05
C PRO A 144 -2.54 -2.08 -2.03
N ALA A 145 -2.16 -1.31 -3.06
CA ALA A 145 -2.74 0.00 -3.31
C ALA A 145 -4.12 -0.23 -3.92
N PHE A 146 -5.19 0.18 -3.23
CA PHE A 146 -6.57 -0.09 -3.64
C PHE A 146 -7.05 0.85 -4.77
N ASP A 147 -6.24 1.00 -5.81
CA ASP A 147 -6.63 1.69 -7.03
C ASP A 147 -7.72 0.92 -7.79
N ARG A 148 -8.24 1.55 -8.85
CA ARG A 148 -9.36 0.99 -9.63
C ARG A 148 -9.02 -0.40 -10.21
N LYS A 149 -7.77 -0.63 -10.62
CA LYS A 149 -7.37 -1.89 -11.27
C LYS A 149 -7.34 -3.02 -10.24
N VAL A 150 -6.68 -2.79 -9.11
CA VAL A 150 -6.63 -3.76 -8.01
C VAL A 150 -8.02 -4.09 -7.49
N ARG A 151 -8.87 -3.09 -7.26
CA ARG A 151 -10.28 -3.30 -6.86
C ARG A 151 -11.10 -4.06 -7.90
N GLY A 152 -10.86 -3.79 -9.18
CA GLY A 152 -11.49 -4.51 -10.29
C GLY A 152 -11.12 -5.99 -10.31
N HIS A 153 -9.85 -6.33 -10.08
CA HIS A 153 -9.40 -7.71 -9.95
C HIS A 153 -10.06 -8.42 -8.75
N LEU A 154 -10.11 -7.75 -7.60
CA LEU A 154 -10.72 -8.26 -6.38
C LEU A 154 -12.26 -8.27 -6.39
N LYS A 155 -12.89 -7.63 -7.39
CA LYS A 155 -14.35 -7.38 -7.46
C LYS A 155 -14.91 -6.74 -6.19
N ILE A 156 -14.17 -5.81 -5.59
CA ILE A 156 -14.61 -5.05 -4.42
C ILE A 156 -14.92 -3.59 -4.77
N GLN A 157 -15.81 -2.98 -3.99
CA GLN A 157 -16.09 -1.55 -4.08
C GLN A 157 -14.94 -0.73 -3.47
N GLU A 158 -14.92 0.60 -3.69
CA GLU A 158 -13.97 1.49 -3.01
C GLU A 158 -14.27 1.52 -1.51
N PRO A 159 -13.33 1.13 -0.62
CA PRO A 159 -13.55 1.31 0.81
C PRO A 159 -13.76 2.78 1.17
N GLN A 160 -14.85 3.06 1.88
CA GLN A 160 -15.21 4.43 2.31
C GLN A 160 -14.71 4.76 3.72
N ASP A 161 -14.43 3.75 4.52
CA ASP A 161 -14.00 3.86 5.92
C ASP A 161 -12.93 2.80 6.25
N CYS A 162 -12.39 2.90 7.47
CA CYS A 162 -11.33 2.01 7.94
C CYS A 162 -11.79 0.55 8.00
N ALA A 163 -12.99 0.28 8.51
CA ALA A 163 -13.52 -1.08 8.64
C ALA A 163 -13.66 -1.76 7.27
N GLN A 164 -14.16 -1.04 6.26
CA GLN A 164 -14.22 -1.53 4.88
C GLN A 164 -12.82 -1.79 4.30
N TRP A 165 -11.84 -0.95 4.63
CA TRP A 165 -10.47 -1.12 4.15
C TRP A 165 -9.79 -2.33 4.78
N ILE A 166 -9.94 -2.53 6.10
CA ILE A 166 -9.44 -3.72 6.80
C ILE A 166 -10.12 -4.98 6.24
N ASN A 167 -11.43 -4.95 6.00
CA ASN A 167 -12.13 -6.06 5.35
C ASN A 167 -11.60 -6.34 3.94
N ALA A 168 -11.23 -5.31 3.17
CA ALA A 168 -10.58 -5.49 1.88
C ALA A 168 -9.19 -6.14 1.99
N LEU A 169 -8.39 -5.78 3.02
CA LEU A 169 -7.12 -6.46 3.32
C LEU A 169 -7.33 -7.93 3.71
N ARG A 170 -8.41 -8.24 4.45
CA ARG A 170 -8.79 -9.64 4.77
C ARG A 170 -9.20 -10.42 3.52
N THR A 171 -9.84 -9.79 2.54
CA THR A 171 -10.12 -10.40 1.24
C THR A 171 -8.83 -10.72 0.48
N VAL A 172 -7.86 -9.81 0.50
CA VAL A 172 -6.52 -10.05 -0.07
C VAL A 172 -5.85 -11.24 0.61
N SER A 173 -5.89 -11.30 1.95
CA SER A 173 -5.35 -12.42 2.72
C SER A 173 -5.92 -13.76 2.26
N LYS A 174 -7.26 -13.87 2.12
CA LYS A 174 -7.93 -15.09 1.63
C LYS A 174 -7.57 -15.43 0.18
N ASP A 175 -7.40 -14.42 -0.67
CA ASP A 175 -7.03 -14.63 -2.07
C ASP A 175 -5.57 -15.15 -2.19
N ILE A 176 -4.69 -14.70 -1.31
CA ILE A 176 -3.32 -15.24 -1.19
C ILE A 176 -3.36 -16.68 -0.66
N GLU A 177 -4.07 -16.93 0.44
CA GLU A 177 -4.23 -18.26 1.04
C GLU A 177 -4.68 -19.29 -0.01
N ALA A 178 -5.71 -18.96 -0.78
CA ALA A 178 -6.19 -19.84 -1.84
C ALA A 178 -5.18 -20.07 -2.98
N PHE A 179 -4.35 -19.06 -3.32
CA PHE A 179 -3.25 -19.24 -4.26
C PHE A 179 -2.18 -20.19 -3.70
N GLU A 180 -1.79 -20.00 -2.44
CA GLU A 180 -0.76 -20.80 -1.77
C GLU A 180 -1.21 -22.27 -1.64
N ASP A 181 -2.46 -22.51 -1.24
CA ASP A 181 -3.06 -23.84 -1.16
C ASP A 181 -3.09 -24.55 -2.52
N ARG A 182 -3.47 -23.81 -3.57
CA ARG A 182 -3.56 -24.36 -4.94
C ARG A 182 -2.20 -24.77 -5.50
N ASN A 183 -1.18 -23.97 -5.23
CA ASN A 183 0.14 -24.12 -5.84
C ASN A 183 1.14 -24.85 -4.93
N CYS A 184 0.75 -25.19 -3.69
CA CYS A 184 1.59 -25.83 -2.68
C CYS A 184 2.91 -25.08 -2.43
N CYS A 185 2.88 -23.74 -2.46
CA CYS A 185 4.04 -22.90 -2.19
C CYS A 185 3.58 -21.55 -1.63
N THR A 186 4.47 -20.83 -0.96
CA THR A 186 4.11 -19.51 -0.48
C THR A 186 4.16 -18.46 -1.59
N LEU A 187 3.43 -17.36 -1.43
CA LEU A 187 3.46 -16.22 -2.34
C LEU A 187 4.90 -15.69 -2.53
N GLN A 188 5.70 -15.71 -1.47
CA GLN A 188 7.12 -15.32 -1.50
C GLN A 188 7.95 -16.29 -2.35
N ASP A 189 7.76 -17.59 -2.18
CA ASP A 189 8.54 -18.62 -2.89
C ASP A 189 8.17 -18.67 -4.39
N ALA A 190 6.92 -18.33 -4.71
CA ALA A 190 6.44 -18.25 -6.08
C ALA A 190 7.07 -17.11 -6.90
N MET A 191 7.78 -16.18 -6.26
CA MET A 191 8.28 -14.97 -6.90
C MET A 191 9.46 -15.18 -7.85
N PRO A 192 9.59 -14.35 -8.90
CA PRO A 192 10.85 -14.22 -9.62
C PRO A 192 11.98 -13.81 -8.68
N ARG A 193 13.18 -14.38 -8.89
CA ARG A 193 14.35 -14.16 -8.02
C ARG A 193 14.72 -12.69 -7.89
N GLU A 194 14.53 -11.91 -8.95
CA GLU A 194 14.76 -10.46 -8.97
C GLU A 194 13.88 -9.67 -7.99
N PHE A 195 12.81 -10.28 -7.45
CA PHE A 195 11.89 -9.68 -6.49
C PHE A 195 11.84 -10.42 -5.13
N ALA A 196 12.80 -11.32 -4.85
CA ALA A 196 12.80 -12.15 -3.64
C ALA A 196 12.84 -11.36 -2.32
N GLY A 197 13.33 -10.11 -2.35
CA GLY A 197 13.36 -9.24 -1.17
C GLY A 197 12.04 -8.52 -0.84
N LEU A 198 11.01 -8.66 -1.68
CA LEU A 198 9.75 -7.96 -1.49
C LEU A 198 8.87 -8.66 -0.45
N ARG A 199 8.10 -7.85 0.29
CA ARG A 199 7.07 -8.32 1.23
C ARG A 199 5.77 -8.64 0.49
N SER A 200 4.95 -9.53 1.06
CA SER A 200 3.72 -10.06 0.44
C SER A 200 2.75 -8.98 -0.03
N GLY A 201 2.54 -7.92 0.75
CA GLY A 201 1.65 -6.83 0.36
C GLY A 201 2.12 -6.14 -0.92
N ARG A 202 3.43 -5.94 -1.09
CA ARG A 202 4.01 -5.38 -2.32
C ARG A 202 4.01 -6.38 -3.47
N ILE A 203 4.29 -7.65 -3.22
CA ILE A 203 4.19 -8.71 -4.23
C ILE A 203 2.78 -8.74 -4.82
N TYR A 204 1.77 -8.75 -3.94
CA TYR A 204 0.36 -8.77 -4.34
C TYR A 204 -0.05 -7.51 -5.10
N ASP A 205 0.42 -6.34 -4.64
CA ASP A 205 0.27 -5.07 -5.34
C ASP A 205 0.83 -5.12 -6.76
N MET A 206 2.02 -5.71 -6.95
CA MET A 206 2.61 -5.86 -8.28
C MET A 206 1.85 -6.84 -9.17
N ALA A 207 1.30 -7.92 -8.59
CA ALA A 207 0.55 -8.92 -9.34
C ALA A 207 -0.78 -8.37 -9.92
N LEU A 208 -1.43 -7.43 -9.23
CA LEU A 208 -2.72 -6.87 -9.65
C LEU A 208 -2.64 -5.42 -10.17
N GLY A 209 -1.54 -4.74 -9.89
CA GLY A 209 -1.35 -3.34 -10.18
C GLY A 209 -1.13 -3.01 -11.66
N PRO A 210 -0.85 -1.75 -11.99
CA PRO A 210 -0.70 -1.30 -13.37
C PRO A 210 0.41 -2.07 -14.10
N SER A 211 0.07 -2.53 -15.30
CA SER A 211 1.01 -3.21 -16.21
C SER A 211 1.57 -2.20 -17.21
N ALA A 212 2.82 -2.41 -17.62
CA ALA A 212 3.42 -1.72 -18.76
C ALA A 212 2.78 -2.16 -20.08
#